data_AF-A0A935PSC0-F1
#
_entry.id   AF-A0A935PSC0-F1
#
_cell.length_a   1.000
_cell.length_b   1.000
_cell.length_c   1.000
_cell.angle_alpha   90.00
_cell.angle_beta   90.00
_cell.angle_gamma   90.00
#
_symmetry.space_group_name_H-M   'P 1'
#
loop_
_entity.id
_entity.type
_entity.pdbx_description
1 polymer ?
#
loop_
_entity_poly.entity_id
_entity_poly.type
_entity_poly.pdbx_seq_one_letter_code
_entity_poly.pdbx_strand_id
1 'polypeptide(L)'
;MVLGNFEEEVPTAAQLEAAVDAMAMIAARHGVPPERIAGHKDHSGQTVCPGRNLARFLENGWFRARVEARAGPLTSRHKPP
;
A
#
# COMPACT_ATOMS: atom_id res chain seq x y z
N MET A 1 2.80 4.49 5.62
CA MET A 1 3.05 5.94 5.45
C MET A 1 4.39 6.09 4.75
N VAL A 2 4.49 6.96 3.75
CA VAL A 2 5.75 7.26 3.05
C VAL A 2 5.97 8.77 3.14
N LEU A 3 7.17 9.19 3.57
CA LEU A 3 7.50 10.61 3.74
C LEU A 3 7.97 11.20 2.41
N GLY A 4 7.35 12.31 1.99
CA GLY A 4 7.68 13.05 0.76
C GLY A 4 6.46 13.79 0.19
N ASN A 5 6.70 14.74 -0.70
CA ASN A 5 5.65 15.38 -1.50
C ASN A 5 5.59 14.70 -2.88
N PHE A 6 4.84 13.61 -3.01
CA PHE A 6 4.76 12.85 -4.26
C PHE A 6 3.77 13.43 -5.28
N GLU A 7 3.25 14.63 -5.06
CA GLU A 7 2.83 15.42 -6.20
C GLU A 7 4.07 15.79 -7.03
N GLU A 8 5.12 16.33 -6.41
CA GLU A 8 6.30 16.83 -7.14
C GLU A 8 7.38 15.76 -7.33
N GLU A 9 7.66 15.00 -6.29
CA GLU A 9 8.79 14.07 -6.22
C GLU A 9 8.40 12.66 -6.69
N VAL A 10 9.35 11.93 -7.25
CA VAL A 10 9.17 10.50 -7.55
C VAL A 10 9.71 9.70 -6.37
N PRO A 11 8.93 8.77 -5.79
CA PRO A 11 9.41 7.94 -4.69
C PRO A 11 10.61 7.09 -5.16
N THR A 12 11.61 6.99 -4.30
CA THR A 12 12.76 6.10 -4.55
C THR A 12 12.33 4.64 -4.50
N ALA A 13 13.10 3.76 -5.16
CA ALA A 13 12.86 2.32 -5.08
C ALA A 13 12.86 1.83 -3.62
N ALA A 14 13.78 2.31 -2.78
CA ALA A 14 13.83 1.93 -1.36
C ALA A 14 12.55 2.33 -0.59
N GLN A 15 11.98 3.52 -0.86
CA GLN A 15 10.72 3.93 -0.25
C GLN A 15 9.55 3.06 -0.70
N LEU A 16 9.50 2.69 -1.99
CA LEU A 16 8.45 1.81 -2.53
C LEU A 16 8.51 0.41 -1.91
N GLU A 17 9.71 -0.19 -1.85
CA GLU A 17 9.89 -1.52 -1.24
C GLU A 17 9.59 -1.50 0.27
N ALA A 18 10.06 -0.48 1.00
CA ALA A 18 9.74 -0.34 2.43
C ALA A 18 8.23 -0.17 2.68
N ALA A 19 7.53 0.53 1.78
CA ALA A 19 6.08 0.67 1.85
C ALA A 19 5.38 -0.68 1.62
N VAL A 20 5.84 -1.47 0.63
CA VAL A 20 5.34 -2.84 0.39
C VAL A 20 5.52 -3.71 1.63
N ASP A 21 6.70 -3.67 2.25
CA ASP A 21 7.02 -4.47 3.45
C ASP A 21 6.07 -4.14 4.61
N ALA A 22 5.86 -2.85 4.85
CA ALA A 22 4.94 -2.39 5.88
C ALA A 22 3.49 -2.81 5.58
N MET A 23 3.02 -2.65 4.35
CA MET A 23 1.67 -3.04 3.94
C MET A 23 1.46 -4.55 4.02
N ALA A 24 2.42 -5.35 3.56
CA ALA A 24 2.36 -6.81 3.63
C ALA A 24 2.33 -7.32 5.07
N MET A 25 3.14 -6.74 5.96
CA MET A 25 3.12 -7.08 7.38
C MET A 25 1.74 -6.80 7.99
N ILE A 26 1.15 -5.62 7.72
CA ILE A 26 -0.18 -5.26 8.22
C ILE A 26 -1.26 -6.17 7.62
N ALA A 27 -1.20 -6.44 6.32
CA ALA A 27 -2.13 -7.31 5.61
C ALA A 27 -2.13 -8.72 6.22
N ALA A 28 -0.95 -9.32 6.40
CA ALA A 28 -0.80 -10.62 7.03
C ALA A 28 -1.27 -10.63 8.48
N ARG A 29 -0.92 -9.61 9.26
CA ARG A 29 -1.27 -9.52 10.69
C ARG A 29 -2.78 -9.39 10.92
N HIS A 30 -3.47 -8.66 10.06
CA HIS A 30 -4.88 -8.31 10.27
C HIS A 30 -5.83 -8.97 9.27
N GLY A 31 -5.33 -9.83 8.38
CA GLY A 31 -6.14 -10.48 7.35
C GLY A 31 -6.75 -9.47 6.36
N VAL A 32 -6.06 -8.37 6.07
CA VAL A 32 -6.54 -7.38 5.09
C VAL A 32 -6.19 -7.87 3.68
N PRO A 33 -7.18 -8.12 2.81
CA PRO A 33 -6.92 -8.58 1.46
C PRO A 33 -6.21 -7.50 0.61
N PRO A 34 -5.22 -7.85 -0.24
CA PRO A 34 -4.50 -6.89 -1.09
C PRO A 34 -5.40 -6.07 -2.03
N GLU A 35 -6.59 -6.59 -2.37
CA GLU A 35 -7.61 -5.91 -3.17
C GLU A 35 -8.11 -4.61 -2.52
N ARG A 36 -7.94 -4.46 -1.20
CA ARG A 36 -8.35 -3.26 -0.45
C ARG A 36 -7.26 -2.20 -0.33
N ILE A 37 -6.13 -2.38 -0.99
CA ILE A 37 -5.08 -1.36 -1.07
C ILE A 37 -5.58 -0.20 -1.94
N ALA A 38 -5.67 0.99 -1.36
CA ALA A 38 -6.18 2.20 -2.00
C ALA A 38 -5.44 3.45 -1.50
N GLY A 39 -5.55 4.56 -2.23
CA GLY A 39 -5.03 5.87 -1.85
C GLY A 39 -6.00 6.63 -0.93
N HIS A 40 -5.51 7.63 -0.19
CA HIS A 40 -6.36 8.43 0.69
C HIS A 40 -7.41 9.24 -0.12
N LYS A 41 -7.05 9.73 -1.31
CA LYS A 41 -7.95 10.40 -2.25
C LYS A 41 -9.16 9.54 -2.65
N ASP A 42 -9.01 8.21 -2.63
CA ASP A 42 -10.09 7.28 -3.00
C ASP A 42 -11.18 7.20 -1.90
N HIS A 43 -10.90 7.74 -0.72
CA HIS A 43 -11.80 7.79 0.42
C HIS A 43 -12.14 9.21 0.89
N SER A 44 -11.54 10.24 0.28
CA SER A 44 -11.78 11.64 0.64
C SER A 44 -11.56 12.57 -0.54
N GLY A 45 -12.58 13.38 -0.86
CA GLY A 45 -12.47 14.44 -1.87
C GLY A 45 -11.72 15.69 -1.38
N GLN A 46 -11.23 15.71 -0.13
CA GLN A 46 -10.53 16.85 0.46
C GLN A 46 -9.00 16.73 0.38
N THR A 47 -8.48 15.70 -0.30
CA THR A 47 -7.04 15.44 -0.39
C THR A 47 -6.66 14.82 -1.73
N VAL A 48 -5.44 15.12 -2.17
CA VAL A 48 -4.78 14.48 -3.33
C VAL A 48 -3.79 13.37 -2.92
N CYS A 49 -3.62 13.15 -1.61
CA CYS A 49 -2.75 12.11 -1.07
C CYS A 49 -3.13 10.73 -1.66
N PRO A 50 -2.19 9.94 -2.20
CA PRO A 50 -0.75 9.94 -1.89
C PRO A 50 0.13 10.79 -2.81
N GLY A 51 -0.42 11.59 -3.71
CA GLY A 51 0.34 12.33 -4.71
C GLY A 51 0.46 11.56 -6.04
N ARG A 52 0.35 12.24 -7.19
CA ARG A 52 0.32 11.61 -8.53
C ARG A 52 1.47 10.64 -8.81
N ASN A 53 2.68 10.90 -8.31
CA ASN A 53 3.85 10.05 -8.57
C ASN A 53 3.85 8.76 -7.76
N LEU A 54 3.16 8.74 -6.62
CA LEU A 54 2.96 7.52 -5.83
C LEU A 54 1.64 6.81 -6.23
N ALA A 55 0.60 7.57 -6.55
CA ALA A 55 -0.72 7.07 -6.95
C ALA A 55 -0.65 6.15 -8.19
N ARG A 56 0.24 6.42 -9.15
CA ARG A 56 0.43 5.57 -10.33
C ARG A 56 0.71 4.09 -9.99
N PHE A 57 1.38 3.81 -8.86
CA PHE A 57 1.70 2.45 -8.41
C PHE A 57 0.50 1.72 -7.77
N LEU A 58 -0.50 2.49 -7.32
CA LEU A 58 -1.80 1.95 -6.92
C LEU A 58 -2.64 1.68 -8.17
N GLU A 59 -2.73 2.68 -9.06
CA GLU A 59 -3.56 2.66 -10.27
C GLU A 59 -3.15 1.55 -11.25
N ASN A 60 -1.85 1.28 -11.38
CA ASN A 60 -1.34 0.20 -12.25
C ASN A 60 -1.27 -1.18 -11.55
N GLY A 61 -1.73 -1.28 -10.30
CA GLY A 61 -1.77 -2.53 -9.54
C GLY A 61 -0.41 -3.01 -8.99
N TRP A 62 0.67 -2.23 -9.11
CA TRP A 62 2.00 -2.61 -8.64
C TRP A 62 2.01 -2.92 -7.14
N PHE A 63 1.42 -2.05 -6.30
CA PHE A 63 1.37 -2.29 -4.86
C PHE A 63 0.60 -3.56 -4.51
N ARG A 64 -0.55 -3.80 -5.16
CA ARG A 64 -1.34 -5.02 -4.96
C ARG A 64 -0.50 -6.26 -5.23
N ALA A 65 0.10 -6.34 -6.42
CA ALA A 65 0.87 -7.51 -6.83
C ALA A 65 2.08 -7.75 -5.91
N ARG A 66 2.78 -6.69 -5.50
CA ARG A 66 3.94 -6.81 -4.61
C ARG A 66 3.56 -7.20 -3.19
N VAL A 67 2.47 -6.64 -2.65
CA VAL A 67 1.98 -6.99 -1.31
C VAL A 67 1.48 -8.44 -1.29
N GLU A 68 0.75 -8.88 -2.31
CA GLU A 68 0.29 -10.27 -2.43
C GLU A 68 1.47 -11.25 -2.45
N ALA A 69 2.49 -10.98 -3.26
CA ALA A 69 3.69 -11.81 -3.32
C ALA A 69 4.47 -11.86 -1.98
N ARG A 70 4.44 -10.78 -1.19
CA ARG A 70 5.18 -10.65 0.07
C ARG A 70 4.42 -11.22 1.28
N ALA A 71 3.11 -11.02 1.33
CA ALA A 71 2.25 -11.50 2.42
C ALA A 71 2.00 -13.01 2.34
N GLY A 72 2.08 -13.60 1.14
CA GLY A 72 1.76 -15.00 0.91
C GLY A 72 0.26 -15.28 1.12
N PRO A 73 -0.14 -16.57 1.17
CA PRO A 73 -1.54 -16.92 1.41
C PRO A 73 -1.99 -16.36 2.76
N LEU A 74 -2.97 -15.45 2.74
CA LEU A 74 -3.68 -14.96 3.92
C LEU A 74 -4.54 -16.10 4.50
N THR A 75 -3.90 -17.16 4.98
CA THR A 75 -4.56 -18.19 5.78
C THR A 75 -4.87 -17.58 7.13
N SER A 76 -6.11 -17.75 7.59
CA SER A 76 -6.62 -17.23 8.87
C SER A 76 -5.68 -17.61 10.02
N ARG A 77 -4.71 -16.74 10.33
CA ARG A 77 -3.82 -16.85 11.49
C ARG A 77 -3.94 -15.59 12.34
N HIS A 78 -5.18 -15.18 12.62
CA HIS A 78 -5.43 -14.31 13.77
C HIS A 78 -6.89 -14.41 14.21
N LYS A 79 -7.17 -15.25 15.21
CA LYS A 79 -8.32 -15.06 16.10
C LYS A 79 -7.80 -14.16 17.23
N PRO A 80 -8.16 -12.88 17.30
CA PRO A 80 -7.79 -12.06 18.45
C PRO A 80 -8.47 -12.62 19.72
N PRO A 81 -7.87 -12.43 20.91
CA PRO A 81 -8.40 -12.92 22.18
C PRO A 81 -9.76 -12.33 22.53
#